data_AF-A0A1M7UPY1-F1
#
_entry.id   AF-A0A1M7UPY1-F1
#
_cell.length_a   1.000
_cell.length_b   1.000
_cell.length_c   1.000
_cell.angle_alpha   90.00
_cell.angle_beta   90.00
_cell.angle_gamma   90.00
#
_symmetry.space_group_name_H-M   'P 1'
#
loop_
_entity.id
_entity.type
_entity.pdbx_description
1 polymer ?
#
loop_
_entity_poly.entity_id
_entity_poly.type
_entity_poly.pdbx_seq_one_letter_code
_entity_poly.pdbx_strand_id
1 'polypeptide(L)'
;MWSIAKVVAALFLVALNAFFVAAEFSLVKVRKTRLAELSESGSRKATLALAVTSQLDAYLSACQLGITLASLGLGWLGEPAIATLLAPLFKNLVAWDGVLTHTVSVVIAFLLITFLHIVLGELVPKSIAIQRAESAALWTAGPLKMFYKLFYPVIRFLNGLANLILKLGGISPANESDLAHTEEELRMLVDASQRHGILDKMEGKLLDNVFEFSDRVVSEVMVPRQDMMCLYIQDSMEEVLETVKTSGHTRYPLCDDDKDNVIGLVHMRDLLSLSESPVKNIGELKRDILIVPEGMPISHLVQKMRVQRTHLAVVVDEFGGTAGMVTIEDLIEELVGEIYDEFESAEQAEIIKSAESEYLINGRVLLDDLSELLAVEFEDETVSTIGGFVFNRLGRKPVKGDRIDFMDYTFTVMEVVGFRITRVKASRRPAPDGADMSSDTREDSGK
;
A
#
# COMPACT_ATOMS: atom_id res chain seq x y z
N MET A 1 -53.83 -11.15 -37.68
CA MET A 1 -53.70 -11.40 -36.22
C MET A 1 -52.44 -12.20 -35.89
N TRP A 2 -52.18 -13.33 -36.56
CA TRP A 2 -50.97 -14.15 -36.35
C TRP A 2 -49.64 -13.44 -36.63
N SER A 3 -49.54 -12.61 -37.68
CA SER A 3 -48.29 -11.87 -37.98
C SER A 3 -47.96 -10.81 -36.93
N ILE A 4 -48.98 -10.17 -36.35
CA ILE A 4 -48.81 -9.17 -35.28
C ILE A 4 -48.28 -9.84 -34.01
N ALA A 5 -48.83 -11.01 -33.64
CA ALA A 5 -48.36 -11.76 -32.49
C ALA A 5 -46.88 -12.16 -32.61
N LYS A 6 -46.43 -12.56 -33.80
CA LYS A 6 -45.02 -12.90 -34.06
C LYS A 6 -44.09 -11.68 -33.95
N VAL A 7 -44.52 -10.52 -34.44
CA VAL A 7 -43.74 -9.27 -34.32
C VAL A 7 -43.65 -8.82 -32.87
N VAL A 8 -44.75 -8.90 -32.11
CA VAL A 8 -44.74 -8.62 -30.66
C VAL A 8 -43.81 -9.58 -29.92
N ALA A 9 -43.83 -10.87 -30.25
CA ALA A 9 -42.90 -11.85 -29.69
C ALA A 9 -41.44 -11.54 -30.02
N ALA A 10 -41.14 -11.12 -31.25
CA ALA A 10 -39.80 -10.70 -31.66
C ALA A 10 -39.32 -9.46 -30.88
N LEU A 11 -40.16 -8.43 -30.74
CA LEU A 11 -39.84 -7.25 -29.94
C LEU A 11 -39.64 -7.59 -28.45
N PHE A 12 -40.44 -8.50 -27.91
CA PHE A 12 -40.25 -9.01 -26.56
C PHE A 12 -38.91 -9.73 -26.40
N LEU A 13 -38.50 -10.54 -27.38
CA LEU A 13 -37.21 -11.23 -27.37
C LEU A 13 -36.02 -10.25 -27.46
N VAL A 14 -36.14 -9.16 -28.23
CA VAL A 14 -35.14 -8.08 -28.23
C VAL A 14 -35.04 -7.43 -26.85
N ALA A 15 -36.18 -7.12 -26.22
CA ALA A 15 -36.20 -6.54 -24.87
C ALA A 15 -35.66 -7.51 -23.80
N LEU A 16 -35.92 -8.81 -23.95
CA LEU A 16 -35.39 -9.84 -23.08
C LEU A 16 -33.87 -9.97 -23.22
N ASN A 17 -33.36 -9.93 -24.45
CA ASN A 17 -31.92 -9.89 -24.71
C ASN A 17 -31.28 -8.65 -24.07
N ALA A 18 -31.89 -7.47 -24.30
CA ALA A 18 -31.46 -6.21 -23.71
C ALA A 18 -31.40 -6.27 -22.18
N PHE A 19 -32.38 -6.92 -21.54
CA PHE A 19 -32.38 -7.12 -20.10
C PHE A 19 -31.17 -7.93 -19.63
N PHE A 20 -30.87 -9.06 -20.27
CA PHE A 20 -29.73 -9.89 -19.87
C PHE A 20 -28.38 -9.22 -20.15
N VAL A 21 -28.25 -8.53 -21.27
CA VAL A 21 -27.04 -7.73 -21.58
C VAL A 21 -26.87 -6.63 -20.53
N ALA A 22 -27.94 -5.91 -20.18
CA ALA A 22 -27.86 -4.87 -19.17
C ALA A 22 -27.47 -5.45 -17.80
N ALA A 23 -28.04 -6.60 -17.42
CA ALA A 23 -27.71 -7.30 -16.19
C ALA A 23 -26.21 -7.69 -16.16
N GLU A 24 -25.72 -8.38 -17.19
CA GLU A 24 -24.33 -8.83 -17.31
C GLU A 24 -23.34 -7.68 -17.12
N PHE A 25 -23.43 -6.64 -17.95
CA PHE A 25 -22.47 -5.54 -17.91
C PHE A 25 -22.59 -4.68 -16.64
N SER A 26 -23.80 -4.58 -16.06
CA SER A 26 -23.97 -3.88 -14.78
C SER A 26 -23.33 -4.63 -13.61
N LEU A 27 -23.43 -5.96 -13.58
CA LEU A 27 -22.83 -6.80 -12.53
C LEU A 27 -21.31 -6.78 -12.59
N VAL A 28 -20.73 -6.78 -13.80
CA VAL A 28 -19.27 -6.66 -13.99
C VAL A 28 -18.77 -5.27 -13.57
N LYS A 29 -19.54 -4.21 -13.84
CA LYS A 29 -19.09 -2.83 -13.61
C LYS A 29 -19.37 -2.31 -12.20
N VAL A 30 -20.38 -2.82 -11.50
CA VAL A 30 -20.80 -2.32 -10.18
C VAL A 30 -19.78 -2.70 -9.09
N ARG A 31 -19.51 -1.76 -8.18
CA ARG A 31 -18.61 -2.00 -7.04
C ARG A 31 -19.36 -2.71 -5.91
N LYS A 32 -18.83 -3.86 -5.44
CA LYS A 32 -19.40 -4.62 -4.31
C LYS A 32 -19.57 -3.76 -3.04
N THR A 33 -18.57 -2.93 -2.73
CA THR A 33 -18.57 -2.00 -1.58
C THR A 33 -19.75 -1.02 -1.60
N ARG A 34 -20.06 -0.47 -2.78
CA ARG A 34 -21.19 0.45 -2.94
C ARG A 34 -22.54 -0.24 -2.73
N LEU A 35 -22.69 -1.48 -3.18
CA LEU A 35 -23.90 -2.26 -2.92
C LEU A 35 -24.03 -2.65 -1.45
N ALA A 36 -22.92 -2.91 -0.76
CA ALA A 36 -22.91 -3.15 0.67
C ALA A 36 -23.38 -1.93 1.47
N GLU A 37 -22.83 -0.74 1.16
CA GLU A 37 -23.25 0.53 1.77
C GLU A 37 -24.77 0.78 1.62
N LEU A 38 -25.32 0.57 0.41
CA LEU A 38 -26.75 0.71 0.16
C LEU A 38 -27.60 -0.37 0.85
N SER A 39 -27.04 -1.56 1.06
CA SER A 39 -27.71 -2.63 1.80
C SER A 39 -27.78 -2.31 3.29
N GLU A 40 -26.70 -1.77 3.86
CA GLU A 40 -26.65 -1.29 5.24
C GLU A 40 -27.60 -0.12 5.48
N SER A 41 -27.78 0.76 4.48
CA SER A 41 -28.78 1.82 4.50
C SER A 41 -30.23 1.32 4.33
N GLY A 42 -30.48 0.01 4.36
CA GLY A 42 -31.80 -0.61 4.37
C GLY A 42 -32.42 -0.94 3.00
N SER A 43 -31.69 -0.81 1.89
CA SER A 43 -32.23 -1.11 0.55
C SER A 43 -32.29 -2.62 0.28
N ARG A 44 -33.51 -3.17 0.25
CA ARG A 44 -33.74 -4.60 -0.10
C ARG A 44 -33.23 -4.97 -1.51
N LYS A 45 -33.29 -4.03 -2.46
CA LYS A 45 -32.74 -4.24 -3.82
C LYS A 45 -31.23 -4.34 -3.79
N ALA A 46 -30.57 -3.54 -2.93
CA ALA A 46 -29.12 -3.59 -2.77
C ALA A 46 -28.66 -4.90 -2.14
N THR A 47 -29.38 -5.42 -1.14
CA THR A 47 -29.11 -6.74 -0.57
C THR A 47 -29.19 -7.85 -1.61
N LEU A 48 -30.18 -7.81 -2.51
CA LEU A 48 -30.30 -8.77 -3.61
C LEU A 48 -29.19 -8.61 -4.64
N ALA A 49 -28.88 -7.38 -5.05
CA ALA A 49 -27.80 -7.09 -5.99
C ALA A 49 -26.44 -7.50 -5.43
N LEU A 50 -26.18 -7.27 -4.15
CA LEU A 50 -24.98 -7.72 -3.46
C LEU A 50 -24.87 -9.25 -3.49
N ALA A 51 -25.95 -9.96 -3.14
CA ALA A 51 -25.96 -11.42 -3.17
C ALA A 51 -25.72 -12.01 -4.58
N VAL A 52 -26.25 -11.35 -5.63
CA VAL A 52 -26.01 -11.73 -7.03
C VAL A 52 -24.56 -11.45 -7.44
N THR A 53 -24.02 -10.29 -7.08
CA THR A 53 -22.64 -9.87 -7.42
C THR A 53 -21.59 -10.69 -6.67
N SER A 54 -21.91 -11.23 -5.48
CA SER A 54 -21.03 -12.13 -4.74
C SER A 54 -20.90 -13.52 -5.37
N GLN A 55 -21.80 -13.92 -6.28
CA GLN A 55 -21.71 -15.18 -7.02
C GLN A 55 -21.61 -14.90 -8.53
N LEU A 56 -20.72 -13.97 -8.89
CA LEU A 56 -20.64 -13.39 -10.23
C LEU A 56 -20.62 -14.44 -11.33
N ASP A 57 -19.76 -15.47 -11.22
CA ASP A 57 -19.64 -16.53 -12.23
C ASP A 57 -20.96 -17.23 -12.53
N ALA A 58 -21.71 -17.62 -11.50
CA ALA A 58 -22.98 -18.33 -11.65
C ALA A 58 -24.04 -17.47 -12.35
N TYR A 59 -24.07 -16.17 -12.02
CA TYR A 59 -25.02 -15.22 -12.59
C TYR A 59 -24.60 -14.70 -13.97
N LEU A 60 -23.30 -14.66 -14.27
CA LEU A 60 -22.79 -14.44 -15.63
C LEU A 60 -23.19 -15.60 -16.54
N SER A 61 -23.04 -16.85 -16.10
CA SER A 61 -23.54 -18.01 -16.86
C SER A 61 -25.05 -17.94 -17.09
N ALA A 62 -25.82 -17.44 -16.11
CA ALA A 62 -27.25 -17.23 -16.25
C ALA A 62 -27.58 -16.17 -17.31
N CYS A 63 -26.86 -15.04 -17.31
CA CYS A 63 -27.02 -14.01 -18.33
C CYS A 63 -26.69 -14.53 -19.73
N GLN A 64 -25.58 -15.25 -19.89
CA GLN A 64 -25.16 -15.85 -21.16
C GLN A 64 -26.19 -16.84 -21.71
N LEU A 65 -26.76 -17.68 -20.85
CA LEU A 65 -27.86 -18.57 -21.23
C LEU A 65 -29.09 -17.76 -21.68
N GLY A 66 -29.44 -16.72 -20.94
CA GLY A 66 -30.56 -15.82 -21.28
C GLY A 66 -30.38 -15.11 -22.63
N ILE A 67 -29.21 -14.54 -22.87
CA ILE A 67 -28.82 -13.89 -24.14
C ILE A 67 -28.91 -14.89 -25.29
N THR A 68 -28.38 -16.10 -25.10
CA THR A 68 -28.38 -17.15 -26.12
C THR A 68 -29.81 -17.59 -26.46
N LEU A 69 -30.65 -17.85 -25.46
CA LEU A 69 -32.04 -18.23 -25.66
C LEU A 69 -32.85 -17.13 -26.33
N ALA A 70 -32.67 -15.87 -25.92
CA ALA A 70 -33.34 -14.72 -26.51
C ALA A 70 -32.90 -14.52 -27.97
N SER A 71 -31.61 -14.63 -28.26
CA SER A 71 -31.03 -14.45 -29.61
C SER A 71 -31.45 -15.57 -30.57
N LEU A 72 -31.38 -16.83 -30.14
CA LEU A 72 -31.86 -17.97 -30.94
C LEU A 72 -33.37 -17.90 -31.18
N GLY A 73 -34.14 -17.56 -30.14
CA GLY A 73 -35.58 -17.35 -30.26
C GLY A 73 -35.92 -16.23 -31.25
N LEU A 74 -35.13 -15.15 -31.23
CA LEU A 74 -35.32 -14.01 -32.13
C LEU A 74 -35.01 -14.38 -33.59
N GLY A 75 -33.95 -15.15 -33.83
CA GLY A 75 -33.65 -15.70 -35.16
C GLY A 75 -34.78 -16.59 -35.67
N TRP A 76 -35.26 -17.53 -34.84
CA TRP A 76 -36.34 -18.45 -35.22
C TRP A 76 -37.66 -17.73 -35.49
N LEU A 77 -38.12 -16.88 -34.56
CA LEU A 77 -39.46 -16.28 -34.63
C LEU A 77 -39.48 -14.98 -35.41
N GLY A 78 -38.42 -14.21 -35.35
CA GLY A 78 -38.41 -12.83 -35.79
C GLY A 78 -38.16 -12.65 -37.28
N GLU A 79 -37.32 -13.47 -37.91
CA GLU A 79 -37.15 -13.45 -39.38
C GLU A 79 -38.49 -13.74 -40.09
N PRO A 80 -39.22 -14.84 -39.79
CA PRO A 80 -40.54 -15.08 -40.39
C PRO A 80 -41.58 -14.02 -40.04
N ALA A 81 -41.48 -13.38 -38.86
CA ALA A 81 -42.40 -12.33 -38.43
C ALA A 81 -42.30 -11.09 -39.33
N ILE A 82 -41.07 -10.66 -39.60
CA ILE A 82 -40.80 -9.45 -40.38
C ILE A 82 -40.94 -9.74 -41.88
N ALA A 83 -40.49 -10.90 -42.37
CA ALA A 83 -40.62 -11.28 -43.78
C ALA A 83 -42.09 -11.33 -44.23
N THR A 84 -42.98 -11.87 -43.39
CA THR A 84 -44.43 -11.92 -43.69
C THR A 84 -45.11 -10.55 -43.63
N LEU A 85 -44.52 -9.57 -42.93
CA LEU A 85 -44.99 -8.19 -42.88
C LEU A 85 -44.50 -7.39 -44.10
N LEU A 86 -43.29 -7.68 -44.59
CA LEU A 86 -42.68 -7.02 -45.76
C LEU A 86 -43.20 -7.57 -47.10
N ALA A 87 -43.54 -8.86 -47.19
CA ALA A 87 -44.03 -9.50 -48.41
C ALA A 87 -45.17 -8.77 -49.15
N PRO A 88 -46.24 -8.28 -48.48
CA PRO A 88 -47.31 -7.54 -49.17
C PRO A 88 -46.87 -6.15 -49.68
N LEU A 89 -45.87 -5.52 -49.05
CA LEU A 89 -45.33 -4.24 -49.53
C LEU A 89 -44.61 -4.42 -50.86
N PHE A 90 -43.76 -5.45 -50.97
CA PHE A 90 -43.04 -5.73 -52.20
C PHE A 90 -43.97 -6.16 -53.34
N LYS A 91 -44.99 -6.98 -53.05
CA LYS A 91 -46.00 -7.40 -54.04
C LYS A 91 -46.77 -6.21 -54.65
N ASN A 92 -47.03 -5.17 -53.87
CA ASN A 92 -47.81 -4.00 -54.31
C ASN A 92 -46.95 -2.93 -55.01
N LEU A 93 -45.66 -2.82 -54.65
CA LEU A 93 -44.75 -1.80 -55.18
C LEU A 93 -44.00 -2.25 -56.44
N VAL A 94 -43.67 -3.54 -56.54
CA VAL A 94 -42.86 -4.07 -57.62
C VAL A 94 -43.41 -5.44 -58.01
N ALA A 95 -44.02 -5.55 -59.18
CA ALA A 95 -44.71 -6.78 -59.63
C ALA A 95 -43.70 -7.91 -59.98
N TRP A 96 -42.94 -8.36 -58.98
CA TRP A 96 -41.91 -9.38 -59.09
C TRP A 96 -42.48 -10.80 -59.01
N ASP A 97 -41.75 -11.74 -59.58
CA ASP A 97 -42.03 -13.16 -59.46
C ASP A 97 -42.05 -13.60 -57.97
N GLY A 98 -42.86 -14.60 -57.65
CA GLY A 98 -43.16 -15.00 -56.27
C GLY A 98 -41.93 -15.47 -55.49
N VAL A 99 -40.99 -16.12 -56.17
CA VAL A 99 -39.73 -16.59 -55.58
C VAL A 99 -38.80 -15.42 -55.26
N LEU A 100 -38.66 -14.48 -56.18
CA LEU A 100 -37.78 -13.31 -56.01
C LEU A 100 -38.28 -12.42 -54.85
N THR A 101 -39.60 -12.22 -54.77
CA THR A 101 -40.26 -11.45 -53.71
C THR A 101 -40.02 -12.07 -52.33
N HIS A 102 -40.12 -13.39 -52.23
CA HIS A 102 -39.89 -14.12 -50.98
C HIS A 102 -38.44 -14.01 -50.52
N THR A 103 -37.48 -14.28 -51.41
CA THR A 103 -36.05 -14.23 -51.08
C THR A 103 -35.61 -12.83 -50.64
N VAL A 104 -36.03 -11.78 -51.36
CA VAL A 104 -35.68 -10.40 -51.01
C VAL A 104 -36.33 -9.98 -49.68
N SER A 105 -37.57 -10.39 -49.43
CA SER A 105 -38.24 -10.13 -48.15
C SER A 105 -37.51 -10.79 -46.97
N VAL A 106 -37.03 -12.01 -47.15
CA VAL A 106 -36.26 -12.74 -46.14
C VAL A 106 -34.91 -12.05 -45.86
N VAL A 107 -34.15 -11.70 -46.90
CA VAL A 107 -32.85 -11.01 -46.73
C VAL A 107 -33.01 -9.67 -46.01
N ILE A 108 -34.00 -8.86 -46.41
CA ILE A 108 -34.26 -7.57 -45.76
C ILE A 108 -34.76 -7.76 -44.33
N ALA A 109 -35.63 -8.75 -44.09
CA ALA A 109 -36.09 -9.09 -42.74
C ALA A 109 -34.94 -9.52 -41.83
N PHE A 110 -34.02 -10.35 -42.34
CA PHE A 110 -32.81 -10.78 -41.64
C PHE A 110 -31.91 -9.58 -41.29
N LEU A 111 -31.59 -8.72 -42.26
CA LEU A 111 -30.78 -7.53 -42.00
C LEU A 111 -31.44 -6.58 -40.98
N LEU A 112 -32.75 -6.37 -41.10
CA LEU A 112 -33.49 -5.51 -40.19
C LEU A 112 -33.50 -6.07 -38.77
N ILE A 113 -33.72 -7.38 -38.61
CA ILE A 113 -33.75 -7.99 -37.28
C ILE A 113 -32.38 -8.06 -36.65
N THR A 114 -31.34 -8.36 -37.42
CA THR A 114 -29.95 -8.32 -36.96
C THR A 114 -29.58 -6.91 -36.51
N PHE A 115 -29.95 -5.88 -37.28
CA PHE A 115 -29.74 -4.49 -36.88
C PHE A 115 -30.47 -4.17 -35.57
N LEU A 116 -31.75 -4.55 -35.46
CA LEU A 116 -32.54 -4.30 -34.25
C LEU A 116 -31.97 -5.02 -33.02
N HIS A 117 -31.55 -6.28 -33.20
CA HIS A 117 -30.92 -7.10 -32.17
C HIS A 117 -29.59 -6.51 -31.69
N ILE A 118 -28.68 -6.18 -32.61
CA ILE A 118 -27.37 -5.63 -32.25
C ILE A 118 -27.55 -4.25 -31.58
N VAL A 119 -28.35 -3.36 -32.17
CA VAL A 119 -28.46 -1.99 -31.66
C VAL A 119 -29.28 -1.93 -30.37
N LEU A 120 -30.52 -2.42 -30.39
CA LEU A 120 -31.43 -2.31 -29.24
C LEU A 120 -31.29 -3.45 -28.25
N GLY A 121 -30.90 -4.64 -28.70
CA GLY A 121 -30.72 -5.81 -27.86
C GLY A 121 -29.35 -5.88 -27.19
N GLU A 122 -28.32 -5.24 -27.75
CA GLU A 122 -26.94 -5.37 -27.25
C GLU A 122 -26.26 -4.02 -26.98
N LEU A 123 -26.03 -3.18 -27.99
CA LEU A 123 -25.21 -1.96 -27.86
C LEU A 123 -25.80 -0.91 -26.93
N VAL A 124 -27.09 -0.57 -27.10
CA VAL A 124 -27.76 0.43 -26.26
C VAL A 124 -27.85 -0.04 -24.80
N PRO A 125 -28.34 -1.26 -24.49
CA PRO A 125 -28.39 -1.77 -23.12
C PRO A 125 -27.02 -1.87 -22.46
N LYS A 126 -26.00 -2.32 -23.20
CA LYS A 126 -24.61 -2.37 -22.73
C LYS A 126 -24.10 -0.98 -22.34
N SER A 127 -24.31 0.01 -23.20
CA SER A 127 -23.89 1.39 -22.93
C SER A 127 -24.58 1.97 -21.69
N ILE A 128 -25.88 1.74 -21.55
CA ILE A 128 -26.66 2.17 -20.37
C ILE A 128 -26.15 1.46 -19.10
N ALA A 129 -25.91 0.15 -19.17
CA ALA A 129 -25.46 -0.64 -18.03
C ALA A 129 -24.07 -0.24 -17.54
N ILE A 130 -23.16 0.15 -18.43
CA ILE A 130 -21.83 0.63 -18.05
C ILE A 130 -21.92 2.03 -17.40
N GLN A 131 -22.71 2.93 -17.99
CA GLN A 131 -22.84 4.30 -17.48
C GLN A 131 -23.65 4.37 -16.18
N ARG A 132 -24.63 3.47 -16.00
CA ARG A 132 -25.56 3.45 -14.85
C ARG A 132 -25.55 2.08 -14.16
N ALA A 133 -24.36 1.54 -13.91
CA ALA A 133 -24.16 0.20 -13.38
C ALA A 133 -24.91 -0.06 -12.07
N GLU A 134 -24.87 0.87 -11.11
CA GLU A 134 -25.55 0.72 -9.83
C GLU A 134 -27.07 0.54 -10.01
N SER A 135 -27.71 1.47 -10.73
CA SER A 135 -29.16 1.41 -10.96
C SER A 135 -29.57 0.18 -11.77
N ALA A 136 -28.81 -0.16 -12.82
CA ALA A 136 -29.07 -1.34 -13.64
C ALA A 136 -28.94 -2.64 -12.81
N ALA A 137 -27.91 -2.77 -11.97
CA ALA A 137 -27.72 -3.92 -11.10
C ALA A 137 -28.88 -4.07 -10.08
N LEU A 138 -29.31 -2.96 -9.46
CA LEU A 138 -30.42 -2.97 -8.50
C LEU A 138 -31.75 -3.40 -9.11
N TRP A 139 -32.03 -3.00 -10.36
CA TRP A 139 -33.25 -3.35 -11.06
C TRP A 139 -33.23 -4.77 -11.64
N THR A 140 -32.07 -5.23 -12.11
CA THR A 140 -31.93 -6.54 -12.76
C THR A 140 -31.75 -7.69 -11.76
N ALA A 141 -31.20 -7.44 -10.57
CA ALA A 141 -30.87 -8.48 -9.59
C ALA A 141 -32.05 -9.39 -9.21
N GLY A 142 -33.24 -8.82 -8.97
CA GLY A 142 -34.42 -9.59 -8.59
C GLY A 142 -34.88 -10.57 -9.69
N PRO A 143 -35.23 -10.08 -10.89
CA PRO A 143 -35.61 -10.94 -12.01
C PRO A 143 -34.52 -11.92 -12.41
N LEU A 144 -33.24 -11.51 -12.38
CA LEU A 144 -32.12 -12.39 -12.69
C LEU A 144 -32.00 -13.53 -11.67
N LYS A 145 -32.19 -13.26 -10.38
CA LYS A 145 -32.21 -14.29 -9.33
C LYS A 145 -33.31 -15.33 -9.55
N MET A 146 -34.48 -14.90 -10.00
CA MET A 146 -35.57 -15.82 -10.35
C MET A 146 -35.20 -16.69 -11.56
N PHE A 147 -34.65 -16.08 -12.61
CA PHE A 147 -34.20 -16.80 -13.80
C PHE A 147 -33.12 -17.84 -13.45
N TYR A 148 -32.11 -17.45 -12.68
CA TYR A 148 -31.08 -18.36 -12.19
C TYR A 148 -31.67 -19.54 -11.42
N LYS A 149 -32.62 -19.30 -10.51
CA LYS A 149 -33.27 -20.38 -9.75
C LYS A 149 -34.03 -21.34 -10.65
N LEU A 150 -34.71 -20.84 -11.68
CA LEU A 150 -35.45 -21.66 -12.65
C LEU A 150 -34.53 -22.51 -13.52
N PHE A 151 -33.43 -21.92 -14.00
CA PHE A 151 -32.47 -22.58 -14.90
C PHE A 151 -31.26 -23.19 -14.19
N TYR A 152 -31.25 -23.19 -12.85
CA TYR A 152 -30.18 -23.73 -12.02
C TYR A 152 -29.66 -25.11 -12.45
N PRO A 153 -30.51 -26.13 -12.74
CA PRO A 153 -29.99 -27.45 -13.14
C PRO A 153 -29.27 -27.39 -14.50
N VAL A 154 -29.74 -26.57 -15.43
CA VAL A 154 -29.12 -26.40 -16.75
C VAL A 154 -27.78 -25.67 -16.61
N ILE A 155 -27.75 -24.58 -15.85
CA ILE A 155 -26.54 -23.79 -15.61
C ILE A 155 -25.47 -24.65 -14.92
N ARG A 156 -25.85 -25.42 -13.89
CA ARG A 156 -24.93 -26.32 -13.18
C ARG A 156 -24.36 -27.39 -14.11
N PHE A 157 -25.19 -27.96 -14.99
CA PHE A 157 -24.74 -28.94 -15.98
C PHE A 157 -23.73 -28.33 -16.96
N LEU A 158 -24.03 -27.16 -17.53
CA LEU A 158 -23.16 -26.47 -18.46
C LEU A 158 -21.82 -26.06 -17.82
N ASN A 159 -21.86 -25.52 -16.59
CA ASN A 159 -20.64 -25.14 -15.86
C ASN A 159 -19.81 -26.38 -15.47
N GLY A 160 -20.46 -27.50 -15.14
CA GLY A 160 -19.77 -28.77 -14.92
C GLY A 160 -19.04 -29.25 -16.16
N LEU A 161 -19.66 -29.13 -17.33
CA LEU A 161 -19.04 -29.48 -18.61
C LEU A 161 -17.89 -28.54 -18.97
N ALA A 162 -18.05 -27.23 -18.78
CA ALA A 162 -16.99 -26.25 -18.98
C ALA A 162 -15.78 -26.53 -18.08
N ASN A 163 -16.01 -26.81 -16.80
CA ASN A 163 -14.95 -27.15 -15.84
C ASN A 163 -14.26 -28.48 -16.18
N LEU A 164 -14.97 -29.45 -16.74
CA LEU A 164 -14.36 -30.69 -17.23
C LEU A 164 -13.40 -30.40 -18.39
N ILE A 165 -13.81 -29.55 -19.33
CA ILE A 165 -12.97 -29.14 -20.47
C ILE A 165 -11.75 -28.35 -19.98
N LEU A 166 -11.92 -27.41 -19.05
CA LEU A 166 -10.83 -26.63 -18.47
C LEU A 166 -9.81 -27.51 -17.73
N LYS A 167 -10.29 -28.51 -16.98
CA LYS A 167 -9.41 -29.50 -16.34
C LYS A 167 -8.63 -30.34 -17.33
N LEU A 168 -9.23 -30.71 -18.46
CA LEU A 168 -8.52 -31.40 -19.55
C LEU A 168 -7.43 -30.51 -20.18
N GLY A 169 -7.62 -29.19 -20.17
CA GLY A 169 -6.65 -28.20 -20.61
C GLY A 169 -5.63 -27.76 -19.54
N GLY A 170 -5.66 -28.33 -18.34
CA GLY A 170 -4.73 -28.00 -17.25
C GLY A 170 -5.00 -26.67 -16.52
N ILE A 171 -6.17 -26.05 -16.73
CA ILE A 171 -6.54 -24.76 -16.11
C ILE A 171 -7.37 -25.04 -14.85
N SER A 172 -6.85 -24.64 -13.69
CA SER A 172 -7.59 -24.68 -12.42
C SER A 172 -8.43 -23.41 -12.24
N PRO A 173 -9.62 -23.49 -11.60
CA PRO A 173 -10.40 -22.29 -11.25
C PRO A 173 -9.60 -21.37 -10.32
N ALA A 174 -9.61 -20.06 -10.58
CA ALA A 174 -8.97 -19.07 -9.72
C ALA A 174 -9.63 -19.07 -8.33
N ASN A 175 -8.83 -19.12 -7.27
CA ASN A 175 -9.32 -19.03 -5.90
C ASN A 175 -9.30 -17.56 -5.43
N GLU A 176 -10.28 -17.16 -4.61
CA GLU A 176 -10.34 -15.83 -3.99
C GLU A 176 -9.13 -15.50 -3.09
N SER A 177 -8.26 -16.47 -2.80
CA SER A 177 -7.00 -16.28 -2.06
C SER A 177 -5.94 -15.48 -2.82
N ASP A 178 -6.10 -15.29 -4.13
CA ASP A 178 -5.17 -14.50 -4.97
C ASP A 178 -5.41 -12.97 -4.85
N LEU A 179 -6.26 -12.54 -3.90
CA LEU A 179 -6.57 -11.12 -3.62
C LEU A 179 -5.72 -10.51 -2.49
N ALA A 180 -4.82 -11.28 -1.87
CA ALA A 180 -3.89 -10.74 -0.90
C ALA A 180 -2.77 -9.99 -1.65
N HIS A 181 -2.76 -8.66 -1.53
CA HIS A 181 -1.72 -7.82 -2.12
C HIS A 181 -0.39 -8.00 -1.36
N THR A 182 0.71 -8.02 -2.10
CA THR A 182 2.05 -7.94 -1.49
C THR A 182 2.34 -6.53 -0.99
N GLU A 183 3.36 -6.35 -0.16
CA GLU A 183 3.75 -5.02 0.31
C GLU A 183 4.11 -4.09 -0.85
N GLU A 184 4.82 -4.59 -1.86
CA GLU A 184 5.20 -3.83 -3.05
C GLU A 184 3.96 -3.37 -3.82
N GLU A 185 2.92 -4.22 -3.92
CA GLU A 185 1.65 -3.84 -4.51
C GLU A 185 0.94 -2.75 -3.69
N LEU A 186 0.98 -2.82 -2.37
CA LEU A 186 0.43 -1.78 -1.50
C LEU A 186 1.20 -0.45 -1.65
N ARG A 187 2.53 -0.48 -1.69
CA ARG A 187 3.37 0.70 -1.95
C ARG A 187 3.06 1.31 -3.32
N MET A 188 2.89 0.49 -4.36
CA MET A 188 2.46 0.97 -5.69
C MET A 188 1.10 1.66 -5.66
N LEU A 189 0.15 1.17 -4.85
CA LEU A 189 -1.17 1.80 -4.70
C LEU A 189 -1.10 3.15 -3.96
N VAL A 190 -0.23 3.26 -2.95
CA VAL A 190 0.04 4.51 -2.22
C VAL A 190 0.63 5.56 -3.15
N ASP A 191 1.69 5.22 -3.88
CA ASP A 191 2.34 6.10 -4.86
C ASP A 191 1.37 6.51 -5.98
N ALA A 192 0.59 5.57 -6.51
CA ALA A 192 -0.46 5.89 -7.48
C ALA A 192 -1.49 6.88 -6.91
N SER A 193 -1.88 6.73 -5.64
CA SER A 193 -2.84 7.63 -4.98
C SER A 193 -2.27 9.03 -4.74
N GLN A 194 -0.99 9.14 -4.39
CA GLN A 194 -0.29 10.41 -4.26
C GLN A 194 -0.19 11.16 -5.59
N ARG A 195 0.20 10.48 -6.67
CA ARG A 195 0.32 11.10 -8.01
C ARG A 195 -1.00 11.66 -8.52
N HIS A 196 -2.12 11.02 -8.16
CA HIS A 196 -3.46 11.48 -8.52
C HIS A 196 -4.04 12.51 -7.53
N GLY A 197 -3.27 12.91 -6.51
CA GLY A 197 -3.66 13.91 -5.51
C GLY A 197 -4.79 13.45 -4.58
N ILE A 198 -5.01 12.14 -4.46
CA ILE A 198 -5.99 11.55 -3.54
C ILE A 198 -5.40 11.48 -2.13
N LEU A 199 -4.09 11.21 -2.04
CA LEU A 199 -3.31 11.15 -0.82
C LEU A 199 -2.29 12.30 -0.82
N ASP A 200 -2.13 12.98 0.31
CA ASP A 200 -1.09 14.00 0.43
C ASP A 200 0.30 13.37 0.66
N LYS A 201 1.34 14.22 0.63
CA LYS A 201 2.73 13.76 0.82
C LYS A 201 3.03 13.30 2.24
N MET A 202 2.44 13.93 3.25
CA MET A 202 2.61 13.57 4.65
C MET A 202 1.97 12.22 4.93
N GLU A 203 0.74 12.03 4.46
CA GLU A 203 -0.02 10.79 4.59
C GLU A 203 0.71 9.61 3.93
N GLY A 204 1.29 9.80 2.74
CA GLY A 204 2.09 8.72 2.14
C GLY A 204 3.39 8.47 2.87
N LYS A 205 4.09 9.51 3.37
CA LYS A 205 5.29 9.31 4.20
C LYS A 205 4.98 8.51 5.47
N LEU A 206 3.85 8.78 6.13
CA LEU A 206 3.40 7.98 7.27
C LEU A 206 3.15 6.52 6.90
N LEU A 207 2.59 6.24 5.72
CA LEU A 207 2.38 4.86 5.25
C LEU A 207 3.71 4.17 4.94
N ASP A 208 4.66 4.87 4.33
CA ASP A 208 6.00 4.34 4.06
C ASP A 208 6.73 4.01 5.37
N ASN A 209 6.68 4.92 6.35
CA ASN A 209 7.20 4.68 7.70
C ASN A 209 6.58 3.44 8.37
N VAL A 210 5.29 3.17 8.15
CA VAL A 210 4.63 1.97 8.71
C VAL A 210 5.23 0.68 8.13
N PHE A 211 5.56 0.67 6.84
CA PHE A 211 6.21 -0.48 6.23
C PHE A 211 7.63 -0.66 6.77
N GLU A 212 8.44 0.41 6.82
CA GLU A 212 9.79 0.36 7.41
C GLU A 212 9.79 -0.05 8.88
N PHE A 213 8.82 0.46 9.65
CA PHE A 213 8.66 0.12 11.06
C PHE A 213 8.44 -1.39 11.30
N SER A 214 7.87 -2.10 10.33
CA SER A 214 7.69 -3.56 10.40
C SER A 214 9.02 -4.31 10.38
N ASP A 215 10.00 -3.76 9.65
CA ASP A 215 11.28 -4.42 9.34
C ASP A 215 12.41 -3.99 10.29
N ARG A 216 12.30 -2.81 10.90
CA ARG A 216 13.32 -2.26 11.83
C ARG A 216 13.47 -3.09 13.11
N VAL A 217 14.71 -3.15 13.60
CA VAL A 217 15.07 -3.81 14.87
C VAL A 217 15.46 -2.81 15.96
N VAL A 218 15.40 -3.24 17.22
CA VAL A 218 15.68 -2.38 18.37
C VAL A 218 17.08 -1.75 18.32
N SER A 219 18.08 -2.45 17.79
CA SER A 219 19.45 -1.92 17.65
C SER A 219 19.56 -0.69 16.74
N GLU A 220 18.64 -0.50 15.80
CA GLU A 220 18.65 0.61 14.85
C GLU A 220 18.07 1.90 15.43
N VAL A 221 17.17 1.77 16.41
CA VAL A 221 16.43 2.90 17.00
C VAL A 221 16.84 3.21 18.45
N MET A 222 17.69 2.38 19.06
CA MET A 222 18.09 2.57 20.45
C MET A 222 19.05 3.74 20.63
N VAL A 223 18.96 4.40 21.79
CA VAL A 223 20.00 5.28 22.31
C VAL A 223 21.20 4.42 22.75
N PRO A 224 22.38 4.56 22.13
CA PRO A 224 23.54 3.72 22.46
C PRO A 224 24.00 3.92 23.91
N ARG A 225 24.60 2.88 24.53
CA ARG A 225 25.09 2.91 25.92
C ARG A 225 25.91 4.16 26.28
N GLN A 226 26.73 4.63 25.35
CA GLN A 226 27.58 5.80 25.58
C GLN A 226 26.76 7.08 25.81
N ASP A 227 25.63 7.20 25.12
CA ASP A 227 24.76 8.37 25.13
C ASP A 227 23.67 8.29 26.22
N MET A 228 23.53 7.13 26.88
CA MET A 228 22.58 6.95 27.99
C MET A 228 22.91 7.87 29.17
N MET A 229 21.90 8.58 29.66
CA MET A 229 21.97 9.33 30.92
C MET A 229 21.51 8.42 32.07
N CYS A 230 22.45 7.91 32.84
CA CYS A 230 22.21 6.97 33.94
C CYS A 230 22.42 7.63 35.30
N LEU A 231 21.79 7.05 36.33
CA LEU A 231 22.07 7.33 37.75
C LEU A 231 22.77 6.11 38.36
N TYR A 232 23.63 6.30 39.35
CA TYR A 232 24.36 5.22 40.02
C TYR A 232 23.93 5.08 41.49
N ILE A 233 23.96 3.86 42.03
CA ILE A 233 23.63 3.60 43.46
C ILE A 233 24.58 4.36 44.40
N GLN A 234 25.80 4.57 43.94
CA GLN A 234 26.89 5.22 44.62
C GLN A 234 26.73 6.75 44.63
N ASP A 235 25.86 7.31 43.78
CA ASP A 235 25.66 8.76 43.68
C ASP A 235 25.01 9.31 44.95
N SER A 236 25.53 10.44 45.41
CA SER A 236 24.88 11.22 46.45
C SER A 236 23.57 11.82 45.93
N MET A 237 22.63 12.12 46.84
CA MET A 237 21.36 12.72 46.41
C MET A 237 21.51 14.10 45.78
N GLU A 238 22.59 14.81 46.09
CA GLU A 238 22.92 16.09 45.46
C GLU A 238 23.32 15.90 43.99
N GLU A 239 24.19 14.93 43.69
CA GLU A 239 24.62 14.59 42.32
C GLU A 239 23.45 14.09 41.45
N VAL A 240 22.57 13.26 42.03
CA VAL A 240 21.35 12.80 41.36
C VAL A 240 20.47 13.98 40.99
N LEU A 241 20.19 14.89 41.93
CA LEU A 241 19.34 16.05 41.68
C LEU A 241 19.96 17.01 40.67
N GLU A 242 21.28 17.15 40.66
CA GLU A 242 22.01 17.95 39.66
C GLU A 242 21.89 17.33 38.26
N THR A 243 22.08 16.01 38.15
CA THR A 243 21.92 15.27 36.90
C THR A 243 20.52 15.46 36.34
N VAL A 244 19.49 15.22 37.15
CA VAL A 244 18.08 15.33 36.73
C VAL A 244 17.71 16.74 36.30
N LYS A 245 18.20 17.77 37.00
CA LYS A 245 17.98 19.18 36.62
C LYS A 245 18.64 19.53 35.30
N THR A 246 19.78 18.93 35.00
CA THR A 246 20.57 19.24 33.80
C THR A 246 20.03 18.52 32.57
N SER A 247 19.62 17.26 32.71
CA SER A 247 19.14 16.44 31.58
C SER A 247 17.65 16.58 31.30
N GLY A 248 16.81 16.88 32.30
CA GLY A 248 15.37 17.09 32.10
C GLY A 248 14.51 15.84 31.79
N HIS A 249 15.10 14.66 31.64
CA HIS A 249 14.36 13.42 31.38
C HIS A 249 13.45 12.99 32.54
N THR A 250 12.38 12.26 32.22
CA THR A 250 11.42 11.76 33.23
C THR A 250 11.85 10.42 33.87
N ARG A 251 12.66 9.62 33.17
CA ARG A 251 13.07 8.27 33.59
C ARG A 251 14.56 8.09 33.36
N TYR A 252 15.23 7.48 34.33
CA TYR A 252 16.67 7.26 34.31
C TYR A 252 16.97 5.78 34.62
N PRO A 253 17.78 5.09 33.80
CA PRO A 253 18.36 3.81 34.17
C PRO A 253 19.17 3.95 35.47
N LEU A 254 18.97 3.03 36.41
CA LEU A 254 19.75 2.93 37.63
C LEU A 254 20.81 1.83 37.44
N CYS A 255 22.06 2.22 37.52
CA CYS A 255 23.23 1.38 37.31
C CYS A 255 23.93 1.05 38.64
N ASP A 256 24.63 -0.07 38.68
CA ASP A 256 25.54 -0.44 39.76
C ASP A 256 26.98 -0.43 39.24
N ASP A 257 27.79 0.50 39.75
CA ASP A 257 29.17 0.79 39.35
C ASP A 257 29.36 1.29 37.89
N ASP A 258 28.81 0.60 36.89
CA ASP A 258 28.98 0.91 35.47
C ASP A 258 27.68 0.79 34.66
N LYS A 259 27.71 1.27 33.41
CA LYS A 259 26.55 1.23 32.51
C LYS A 259 26.25 -0.16 31.97
N ASP A 260 27.11 -1.16 32.18
CA ASP A 260 26.83 -2.53 31.77
C ASP A 260 25.85 -3.20 32.71
N ASN A 261 25.86 -2.81 33.98
CA ASN A 261 24.99 -3.38 35.00
C ASN A 261 23.81 -2.46 35.35
N VAL A 262 22.80 -2.41 34.47
CA VAL A 262 21.53 -1.73 34.76
C VAL A 262 20.64 -2.60 35.64
N ILE A 263 20.42 -2.17 36.88
CA ILE A 263 19.68 -2.94 37.90
C ILE A 263 18.20 -2.54 38.04
N GLY A 264 17.78 -1.46 37.37
CA GLY A 264 16.42 -0.93 37.41
C GLY A 264 16.29 0.45 36.77
N LEU A 265 15.23 1.16 37.12
CA LEU A 265 15.00 2.55 36.72
C LEU A 265 14.51 3.40 37.88
N VAL A 266 14.75 4.71 37.81
CA VAL A 266 14.23 5.72 38.73
C VAL A 266 13.38 6.70 37.95
N HIS A 267 12.19 7.01 38.49
CA HIS A 267 11.26 7.95 37.88
C HIS A 267 11.40 9.33 38.56
N MET A 268 11.43 10.41 37.78
CA MET A 268 11.58 11.79 38.30
C MET A 268 10.54 12.11 39.39
N ARG A 269 9.28 11.69 39.19
CA ARG A 269 8.22 11.83 40.20
C ARG A 269 8.60 11.27 41.58
N ASP A 270 9.33 10.17 41.65
CA ASP A 270 9.71 9.55 42.91
C ASP A 270 10.83 10.35 43.61
N LEU A 271 11.69 11.00 42.81
CA LEU A 271 12.68 11.95 43.31
C LEU A 271 12.04 13.23 43.84
N LEU A 272 10.94 13.70 43.22
CA LEU A 272 10.21 14.88 43.69
C LEU A 272 9.51 14.63 45.05
N SER A 273 9.07 13.40 45.33
CA SER A 273 8.48 13.05 46.63
C SER A 273 9.48 13.03 47.80
N LEU A 274 10.79 13.14 47.52
CA LEU A 274 11.84 13.16 48.55
C LEU A 274 11.87 14.43 49.39
N SER A 275 11.24 15.53 48.93
CA SER A 275 11.16 16.76 49.71
C SER A 275 10.36 16.59 51.02
N GLU A 276 9.55 15.53 51.13
CA GLU A 276 8.66 15.29 52.27
C GLU A 276 9.21 14.25 53.27
N SER A 277 10.22 13.46 52.90
CA SER A 277 10.82 12.44 53.78
C SER A 277 12.26 12.11 53.35
N PRO A 278 13.25 12.10 54.26
CA PRO A 278 14.65 11.89 53.90
C PRO A 278 14.90 10.41 53.57
N VAL A 279 14.75 10.05 52.29
CA VAL A 279 15.31 8.80 51.77
C VAL A 279 16.84 8.92 51.79
N LYS A 280 17.51 7.89 52.29
CA LYS A 280 18.98 7.90 52.46
C LYS A 280 19.73 7.46 51.21
N ASN A 281 19.09 6.71 50.31
CA ASN A 281 19.74 6.11 49.14
C ASN A 281 18.75 5.99 47.96
N ILE A 282 19.22 6.34 46.76
CA ILE A 282 18.45 6.23 45.51
C ILE A 282 17.96 4.81 45.20
N GLY A 283 18.65 3.77 45.68
CA GLY A 283 18.26 2.37 45.51
C GLY A 283 16.88 2.04 46.10
N GLU A 284 16.38 2.81 47.07
CA GLU A 284 15.03 2.65 47.62
C GLU A 284 13.93 3.06 46.62
N LEU A 285 14.27 3.88 45.62
CA LEU A 285 13.36 4.35 44.57
C LEU A 285 13.40 3.47 43.31
N LYS A 286 14.17 2.38 43.35
CA LYS A 286 14.35 1.49 42.22
C LYS A 286 13.02 0.85 41.82
N ARG A 287 12.69 0.98 40.53
CA ARG A 287 11.63 0.23 39.86
C ARG A 287 12.24 -0.78 38.89
N ASP A 288 11.49 -1.83 38.58
CA ASP A 288 11.88 -2.80 37.57
C ASP A 288 11.93 -2.14 36.18
N ILE A 289 12.90 -2.56 35.37
CA ILE A 289 13.06 -2.12 33.99
C ILE A 289 12.92 -3.32 33.04
N LEU A 290 12.28 -3.10 31.90
CA LEU A 290 12.17 -4.12 30.86
C LEU A 290 13.52 -4.28 30.17
N ILE A 291 13.97 -5.52 30.02
CA ILE A 291 15.20 -5.87 29.30
C ILE A 291 14.83 -6.61 28.01
N VAL A 292 15.42 -6.21 26.90
CA VAL A 292 15.18 -6.80 25.57
C VAL A 292 16.50 -7.00 24.80
N PRO A 293 16.60 -8.02 23.92
CA PRO A 293 17.76 -8.18 23.05
C PRO A 293 17.75 -7.17 21.90
N GLU A 294 18.94 -6.83 21.40
CA GLU A 294 19.14 -5.84 20.32
C GLU A 294 18.44 -6.20 18.99
N GLY A 295 18.40 -7.48 18.62
CA GLY A 295 17.74 -7.94 17.39
C GLY A 295 16.22 -8.13 17.50
N MET A 296 15.57 -7.65 18.56
CA MET A 296 14.11 -7.72 18.67
C MET A 296 13.45 -6.78 17.64
N PRO A 297 12.42 -7.22 16.90
CA PRO A 297 11.64 -6.32 16.06
C PRO A 297 10.95 -5.25 16.90
N ILE A 298 10.95 -3.99 16.44
CA ILE A 298 10.38 -2.88 17.20
C ILE A 298 8.86 -3.03 17.43
N SER A 299 8.15 -3.63 16.48
CA SER A 299 6.73 -3.98 16.61
C SER A 299 6.43 -4.89 17.81
N HIS A 300 7.32 -5.85 18.09
CA HIS A 300 7.23 -6.73 19.26
C HIS A 300 7.56 -5.99 20.56
N LEU A 301 8.54 -5.08 20.53
CA LEU A 301 8.89 -4.25 21.67
C LEU A 301 7.70 -3.36 22.09
N VAL A 302 7.06 -2.67 21.15
CA VAL A 302 5.86 -1.85 21.42
C VAL A 302 4.78 -2.69 22.13
N GLN A 303 4.54 -3.91 21.65
CA GLN A 303 3.55 -4.81 22.27
C GLN A 303 3.95 -5.17 23.72
N LYS A 304 5.22 -5.50 23.98
CA LYS A 304 5.72 -5.78 25.32
C LYS A 304 5.58 -4.58 26.25
N MET A 305 6.02 -3.40 25.81
CA MET A 305 5.93 -2.15 26.56
C MET A 305 4.48 -1.80 26.92
N ARG A 306 3.53 -2.00 25.99
CA ARG A 306 2.10 -1.82 26.24
C ARG A 306 1.53 -2.79 27.28
N VAL A 307 1.90 -4.07 27.21
CA VAL A 307 1.42 -5.09 28.16
C VAL A 307 1.97 -4.83 29.57
N GLN A 308 3.26 -4.50 29.67
CA GLN A 308 3.92 -4.24 30.95
C GLN A 308 3.73 -2.81 31.46
N ARG A 309 3.15 -1.92 30.65
CA ARG A 309 2.94 -0.50 30.94
C ARG A 309 4.24 0.23 31.32
N THR A 310 5.33 -0.09 30.63
CA THR A 310 6.61 0.62 30.73
C THR A 310 6.86 1.46 29.49
N HIS A 311 7.57 2.56 29.65
CA HIS A 311 7.93 3.51 28.59
C HIS A 311 9.44 3.51 28.31
N LEU A 312 10.19 2.67 29.02
CA LEU A 312 11.64 2.57 28.89
C LEU A 312 12.04 1.09 28.95
N ALA A 313 12.93 0.68 28.05
CA ALA A 313 13.55 -0.63 28.06
C ALA A 313 15.07 -0.50 27.90
N VAL A 314 15.82 -1.38 28.56
CA VAL A 314 17.26 -1.57 28.36
C VAL A 314 17.44 -2.61 27.27
N VAL A 315 18.35 -2.30 26.35
CA VAL A 315 18.75 -3.20 25.28
C VAL A 315 20.04 -3.90 25.71
N VAL A 316 20.06 -5.22 25.61
CA VAL A 316 21.24 -6.05 25.92
C VAL A 316 21.81 -6.71 24.67
N ASP A 317 23.13 -6.82 24.64
CA ASP A 317 23.86 -7.53 23.60
C ASP A 317 23.90 -9.05 23.85
N GLU A 318 24.49 -9.81 22.93
CA GLU A 318 24.63 -11.26 23.03
C GLU A 318 25.52 -11.74 24.18
N PHE A 319 26.35 -10.85 24.73
CA PHE A 319 27.25 -11.13 25.84
C PHE A 319 26.63 -10.80 27.20
N GLY A 320 25.41 -10.25 27.20
CA GLY A 320 24.68 -9.84 28.39
C GLY A 320 25.06 -8.46 28.92
N GLY A 321 25.88 -7.70 28.18
CA GLY A 321 26.18 -6.30 28.46
C GLY A 321 25.05 -5.38 27.99
N THR A 322 25.06 -4.14 28.45
CA THR A 322 24.07 -3.15 28.02
C THR A 322 24.49 -2.57 26.68
N ALA A 323 23.69 -2.79 25.63
CA ALA A 323 23.92 -2.19 24.31
C ALA A 323 23.40 -0.73 24.27
N GLY A 324 22.28 -0.46 24.94
CA GLY A 324 21.63 0.85 24.93
C GLY A 324 20.30 0.87 25.68
N MET A 325 19.47 1.86 25.37
CA MET A 325 18.09 1.94 25.86
C MET A 325 17.17 2.44 24.76
N VAL A 326 15.88 2.18 24.91
CA VAL A 326 14.85 2.63 23.97
C VAL A 326 13.60 3.05 24.73
N THR A 327 13.03 4.17 24.31
CA THR A 327 11.81 4.74 24.88
C THR A 327 10.61 4.51 23.95
N ILE A 328 9.39 4.65 24.49
CA ILE A 328 8.19 4.53 23.63
C ILE A 328 8.08 5.74 22.69
N GLU A 329 8.63 6.88 23.12
CA GLU A 329 8.71 8.10 22.35
C GLU A 329 9.59 7.90 21.10
N ASP A 330 10.78 7.31 21.24
CA ASP A 330 11.66 6.95 20.11
C ASP A 330 10.91 6.05 19.11
N LEU A 331 10.17 5.04 19.59
CA LEU A 331 9.41 4.14 18.72
C LEU A 331 8.24 4.83 17.99
N ILE A 332 7.67 5.89 18.55
CA ILE A 332 6.59 6.64 17.90
C ILE A 332 7.18 7.59 16.86
N GLU A 333 8.36 8.15 17.12
CA GLU A 333 9.09 9.01 16.19
C GLU A 333 9.38 8.28 14.87
N GLU A 334 9.71 6.98 14.92
CA GLU A 334 9.87 6.14 13.73
C GLU A 334 8.63 6.08 12.83
N LEU A 335 7.43 6.18 13.42
CA LEU A 335 6.18 6.17 12.66
C LEU A 335 5.80 7.56 12.17
N VAL A 336 5.96 8.58 13.00
CA VAL A 336 5.43 9.93 12.76
C VAL A 336 6.46 10.85 12.09
N GLY A 337 7.74 10.49 12.13
CA GLY A 337 8.88 11.36 11.84
C GLY A 337 9.22 12.27 13.02
N GLU A 338 10.30 13.05 12.89
CA GLU A 338 10.75 13.98 13.94
C GLU A 338 9.61 14.95 14.35
N ILE A 339 9.21 14.86 15.61
CA ILE A 339 8.32 15.85 16.23
C ILE A 339 9.22 16.73 17.09
N TYR A 340 9.66 17.86 16.54
CA TYR A 340 10.47 18.83 17.29
C TYR A 340 9.78 19.21 18.60
N ASP A 341 10.40 18.86 19.72
CA ASP A 341 9.93 19.30 21.03
C ASP A 341 10.11 20.82 21.14
N GLU A 342 9.15 21.52 21.74
CA GLU A 342 9.18 22.98 21.92
C GLU A 342 10.38 23.43 22.78
N PHE A 343 11.05 22.49 23.46
CA PHE A 343 12.20 22.71 24.34
C PHE A 343 13.55 22.28 23.74
N GLU A 344 13.58 21.66 22.57
CA GLU A 344 14.84 21.28 21.93
C GLU A 344 15.56 22.47 21.29
N SER A 345 16.86 22.58 21.57
CA SER A 345 17.69 23.63 20.98
C SER A 345 18.11 23.24 19.56
N ALA A 346 18.25 24.20 18.66
CA ALA A 346 18.72 23.96 17.28
C ALA A 346 20.11 23.27 17.18
N GLU A 347 20.84 23.16 18.30
CA GLU A 347 22.12 22.43 18.39
C GLU A 347 21.95 20.90 18.46
N GLN A 348 20.74 20.39 18.76
CA GLN A 348 20.41 18.97 18.87
C GLN A 348 19.90 18.33 17.57
N ALA A 349 19.53 19.13 16.56
CA ALA A 349 19.03 18.62 15.28
C ALA A 349 20.04 17.67 14.61
N GLU A 350 19.55 16.53 14.14
CA GLU A 350 20.39 15.49 13.55
C GLU A 350 21.01 15.91 12.21
N ILE A 351 20.31 16.74 11.43
CA ILE A 351 20.78 17.25 10.14
C ILE A 351 20.52 18.76 10.04
N ILE A 352 21.59 19.54 9.87
CA ILE A 352 21.54 20.99 9.71
C ILE A 352 22.05 21.36 8.32
N LYS A 353 21.21 21.99 7.51
CA LYS A 353 21.65 22.57 6.23
C LYS A 353 22.41 23.87 6.49
N SER A 354 23.73 23.84 6.28
CA SER A 354 24.63 24.98 6.57
C SER A 354 24.86 25.90 5.36
N ALA A 355 24.74 25.38 4.14
CA ALA A 355 24.78 26.13 2.88
C ALA A 355 23.98 25.39 1.78
N GLU A 356 23.86 25.96 0.57
CA GLU A 356 23.09 25.36 -0.54
C GLU A 356 23.50 23.91 -0.86
N SER A 357 24.76 23.54 -0.64
CA SER A 357 25.31 22.21 -0.92
C SER A 357 26.13 21.64 0.24
N GLU A 358 25.87 22.11 1.47
CA GLU A 358 26.60 21.66 2.66
C GLU A 358 25.64 21.31 3.81
N TYR A 359 25.79 20.08 4.31
CA TYR A 359 25.02 19.55 5.43
C TYR A 359 25.96 19.23 6.58
N LEU A 360 25.58 19.61 7.80
CA LEU A 360 26.20 19.16 9.03
C LEU A 360 25.30 18.08 9.62
N ILE A 361 25.82 16.87 9.74
CA ILE A 361 25.06 15.66 10.03
C ILE A 361 25.61 15.05 11.33
N ASN A 362 24.73 14.63 12.23
CA ASN A 362 25.07 13.86 13.40
C ASN A 362 25.57 12.47 12.98
N GLY A 363 26.67 12.01 13.57
CA GLY A 363 27.28 10.74 13.20
C GLY A 363 26.40 9.50 13.42
N ARG A 364 25.29 9.64 14.15
CA ARG A 364 24.30 8.56 14.39
C ARG A 364 23.27 8.38 13.28
N VAL A 365 23.10 9.37 12.39
CA VAL A 365 22.10 9.32 11.31
C VAL A 365 22.31 8.06 10.47
N LEU A 366 21.21 7.35 10.20
CA LEU A 366 21.22 6.11 9.43
C LEU A 366 21.58 6.38 7.96
N LEU A 367 22.26 5.43 7.33
CA LEU A 367 22.64 5.53 5.92
C LEU A 367 21.42 5.57 5.01
N ASP A 368 20.32 4.89 5.37
CA ASP A 368 19.09 4.86 4.59
C ASP A 368 18.42 6.24 4.55
N ASP A 369 18.27 6.89 5.72
CA ASP A 369 17.74 8.26 5.83
C ASP A 369 18.61 9.27 5.04
N LEU A 370 19.93 9.08 5.10
CA LEU A 370 20.87 9.92 4.38
C LEU A 370 20.85 9.66 2.86
N SER A 371 20.53 8.43 2.44
CA SER A 371 20.42 8.03 1.04
C SER A 371 19.31 8.80 0.35
N GLU A 372 18.15 8.88 1.01
CA GLU A 372 17.00 9.64 0.53
C GLU A 372 17.34 11.14 0.42
N LEU A 373 17.94 11.70 1.47
CA LEU A 373 18.27 13.13 1.52
C LEU A 373 19.30 13.55 0.45
N LEU A 374 20.36 12.76 0.27
CA LEU A 374 21.45 13.09 -0.64
C LEU A 374 21.23 12.54 -2.06
N ALA A 375 20.23 11.68 -2.26
CA ALA A 375 19.98 10.90 -3.47
C ALA A 375 21.20 10.05 -3.88
N VAL A 376 21.77 9.33 -2.91
CA VAL A 376 22.97 8.48 -3.07
C VAL A 376 22.71 7.13 -2.40
N GLU A 377 23.02 6.03 -3.08
CA GLU A 377 22.94 4.70 -2.46
C GLU A 377 24.24 4.37 -1.71
N PHE A 378 24.14 4.02 -0.43
CA PHE A 378 25.24 3.48 0.36
C PHE A 378 25.18 1.95 0.36
N GLU A 379 26.13 1.30 -0.33
CA GLU A 379 26.25 -0.17 -0.35
C GLU A 379 27.22 -0.64 0.76
N ASP A 380 26.76 -0.71 2.02
CA ASP A 380 27.56 -1.29 3.13
C ASP A 380 26.67 -2.07 4.11
N GLU A 381 26.74 -3.40 4.07
CA GLU A 381 25.98 -4.29 4.95
C GLU A 381 26.52 -4.33 6.39
N THR A 382 27.72 -3.80 6.63
CA THR A 382 28.39 -3.91 7.94
C THR A 382 28.16 -2.72 8.84
N VAL A 383 27.60 -1.64 8.31
CA VAL A 383 27.46 -0.38 9.04
C VAL A 383 26.16 0.32 8.68
N SER A 384 25.40 0.70 9.71
CA SER A 384 24.08 1.35 9.55
C SER A 384 24.11 2.87 9.64
N THR A 385 25.18 3.49 10.16
CA THR A 385 25.24 4.95 10.42
C THR A 385 26.33 5.67 9.62
N ILE A 386 26.14 6.96 9.32
CA ILE A 386 27.13 7.75 8.59
C ILE A 386 28.47 7.89 9.32
N GLY A 387 28.45 8.00 10.66
CA GLY A 387 29.65 8.05 11.47
C GLY A 387 30.43 6.74 11.40
N GLY A 388 29.73 5.61 11.44
CA GLY A 388 30.34 4.31 11.25
C GLY A 388 30.89 4.12 9.83
N PHE A 389 30.15 4.53 8.80
CA PHE A 389 30.57 4.43 7.41
C PHE A 389 31.87 5.21 7.16
N VAL A 390 31.94 6.46 7.63
CA VAL A 390 33.16 7.28 7.54
C VAL A 390 34.32 6.63 8.29
N PHE A 391 34.05 6.11 9.49
CA PHE A 391 35.07 5.42 10.29
C PHE A 391 35.64 4.19 9.58
N ASN A 392 34.76 3.32 9.06
CA ASN A 392 35.13 2.09 8.36
C ASN A 392 35.99 2.43 7.13
N ARG A 393 35.58 3.43 6.35
CA ARG A 393 36.30 3.87 5.16
C ARG A 393 37.66 4.49 5.45
N LEU A 394 37.81 5.18 6.59
CA LEU A 394 39.10 5.72 7.04
C LEU A 394 40.08 4.61 7.44
N GLY A 395 39.59 3.47 7.96
CA GLY A 395 40.40 2.32 8.36
C GLY A 395 41.39 2.58 9.51
N ARG A 396 41.25 3.73 10.19
CA ARG A 396 42.10 4.15 11.32
C ARG A 396 41.30 5.03 12.28
N LYS A 397 41.88 5.33 13.45
CA LYS A 397 41.29 6.28 14.40
C LYS A 397 41.00 7.63 13.70
N PRO A 398 39.75 8.13 13.75
CA PRO A 398 39.36 9.38 13.10
C PRO A 398 39.89 10.58 13.87
N VAL A 399 40.24 11.63 13.13
CA VAL A 399 40.68 12.91 13.64
C VAL A 399 39.86 14.01 12.97
N LYS A 400 39.55 15.08 13.71
CA LYS A 400 38.90 16.27 13.13
C LYS A 400 39.67 16.77 11.90
N GLY A 401 38.94 16.97 10.81
CA GLY A 401 39.48 17.36 9.51
C GLY A 401 39.73 16.20 8.54
N ASP A 402 39.61 14.94 8.99
CA ASP A 402 39.65 13.78 8.10
C ASP A 402 38.56 13.88 7.04
N ARG A 403 38.87 13.41 5.83
CA ARG A 403 37.97 13.48 4.68
C ARG A 403 37.90 12.13 3.97
N ILE A 404 36.70 11.77 3.55
CA ILE A 404 36.47 10.70 2.59
C ILE A 404 35.63 11.24 1.44
N ASP A 405 35.92 10.76 0.23
CA ASP A 405 35.10 11.02 -0.94
C ASP A 405 34.23 9.78 -1.22
N PHE A 406 32.94 10.02 -1.45
CA PHE A 406 32.00 8.99 -1.82
C PHE A 406 30.97 9.57 -2.79
N MET A 407 30.90 9.00 -3.99
CA MET A 407 30.07 9.49 -5.10
C MET A 407 30.29 11.00 -5.32
N ASP A 408 29.21 11.79 -5.31
CA ASP A 408 29.22 13.24 -5.53
C ASP A 408 29.48 14.05 -4.25
N TYR A 409 29.82 13.42 -3.12
CA TYR A 409 30.00 14.11 -1.84
C TYR A 409 31.38 13.86 -1.22
N THR A 410 31.91 14.89 -0.58
CA THR A 410 33.05 14.80 0.34
C THR A 410 32.51 14.89 1.77
N PHE A 411 32.75 13.85 2.57
CA PHE A 411 32.41 13.80 3.98
C PHE A 411 33.64 14.19 4.82
N THR A 412 33.53 15.28 5.57
CA THR A 412 34.58 15.80 6.45
C THR A 412 34.22 15.59 7.90
N VAL A 413 35.12 14.99 8.68
CA VAL A 413 34.96 14.80 10.13
C VAL A 413 35.08 16.15 10.84
N MET A 414 34.02 16.60 11.49
CA MET A 414 33.97 17.89 12.18
C MET A 414 34.24 17.75 13.68
N GLU A 415 33.81 16.63 14.27
CA GLU A 415 33.91 16.37 15.70
C GLU A 415 34.05 14.86 15.99
N VAL A 416 34.91 14.52 16.94
CA VAL A 416 35.22 13.13 17.34
C VAL A 416 35.29 13.07 18.86
N VAL A 417 34.64 12.06 19.45
CA VAL A 417 34.77 11.71 20.87
C VAL A 417 35.29 10.29 20.96
N GLY A 418 36.54 10.14 21.43
CA GLY A 418 37.22 8.83 21.50
C GLY A 418 37.52 8.26 20.11
N PHE A 419 36.74 7.24 19.71
CA PHE A 419 36.74 6.64 18.36
C PHE A 419 35.49 6.98 17.55
N ARG A 420 34.48 7.59 18.17
CA ARG A 420 33.19 7.87 17.54
C ARG A 420 33.23 9.22 16.84
N ILE A 421 32.82 9.23 15.58
CA ILE A 421 32.60 10.47 14.83
C ILE A 421 31.22 10.99 15.24
N THR A 422 31.16 12.16 15.87
CA THR A 422 29.90 12.74 16.38
C THR A 422 29.29 13.72 15.39
N ARG A 423 30.09 14.40 14.57
CA ARG A 423 29.60 15.26 13.47
C ARG A 423 30.40 15.08 12.20
N VAL A 424 29.66 14.95 11.10
CA VAL A 424 30.18 14.86 9.73
C VAL A 424 29.62 16.02 8.91
N LYS A 425 30.47 16.72 8.17
CA LYS A 425 30.05 17.69 7.17
C LYS A 425 30.04 17.01 5.80
N ALA A 426 28.88 16.90 5.16
CA ALA A 426 28.76 16.49 3.76
C ALA A 426 28.80 17.75 2.87
N SER A 427 29.66 17.75 1.85
CA SER A 427 29.77 18.84 0.88
C SER A 427 29.72 18.27 -0.52
N ARG A 428 28.80 18.77 -1.36
CA ARG A 428 28.70 18.32 -2.74
C ARG A 428 29.96 18.70 -3.50
N ARG A 429 30.55 17.74 -4.20
CA ARG A 429 31.70 17.98 -5.06
C ARG A 429 31.25 18.85 -6.25
N PRO A 430 32.03 19.86 -6.64
CA PRO A 430 31.83 20.50 -7.93
C PRO A 430 31.99 19.45 -9.03
N ALA A 431 31.09 19.47 -10.02
CA ALA A 431 31.20 18.61 -11.19
C ALA A 431 32.60 18.78 -11.80
N PRO A 432 33.25 17.71 -12.28
CA PRO A 432 34.55 17.84 -12.91
C PRO A 432 34.40 18.79 -14.11
N ASP A 433 35.07 19.95 -14.04
CA ASP A 433 35.18 20.87 -15.17
C ASP A 433 35.65 20.06 -16.38
N GLY A 434 34.86 20.13 -17.46
CA GLY A 434 35.08 19.35 -18.67
C GLY A 434 36.53 19.43 -19.11
N ALA A 435 37.21 18.29 -19.08
CA ALA A 435 38.49 18.13 -19.74
C ALA A 435 38.28 18.50 -21.22
N ASP A 436 38.89 19.61 -21.61
CA ASP A 436 39.05 20.06 -22.99
C ASP A 436 39.37 18.86 -23.89
N MET A 437 38.37 18.38 -24.63
CA MET A 437 38.59 17.60 -25.85
C MET A 437 39.00 18.60 -26.94
N SER A 438 40.24 19.09 -26.86
CA SER A 438 40.88 19.75 -27.99
C SER A 438 42.35 19.34 -28.08
N SER A 439 42.75 18.96 -29.31
CA SER A 439 44.02 18.35 -29.74
C SER A 439 44.20 16.88 -29.33
N ASP A 440 44.37 15.91 -30.22
CA ASP A 440 45.33 15.90 -31.32
C ASP A 440 44.87 14.90 -32.41
N THR A 441 44.44 15.40 -33.57
CA THR A 441 44.34 14.57 -34.79
C THR A 441 45.58 14.86 -35.64
N ARG A 442 46.66 14.14 -35.34
CA ARG A 442 47.78 13.93 -36.26
C ARG A 442 47.93 12.44 -36.48
N GLU A 443 47.18 11.92 -37.45
CA GLU A 443 47.56 10.67 -38.11
C GLU A 443 48.27 11.00 -39.43
N ASP A 444 49.58 10.87 -39.32
CA ASP A 444 50.52 10.54 -40.37
C ASP A 444 50.07 9.29 -41.13
N SER A 445 49.90 9.40 -42.45
CA SER A 445 49.87 8.23 -43.34
C SER A 445 50.63 8.55 -44.62
N GLY A 446 51.96 8.56 -44.50
CA GLY A 446 52.85 8.23 -45.60
C GLY A 446 53.03 6.71 -45.73
N LYS A 447 52.35 6.09 -46.69
CA LYS A 447 52.89 5.15 -47.71
C LYS A 447 51.79 4.41 -48.47
#